data_AF-A0A967IEK1-F1
#
_entry.id   AF-A0A967IEK1-F1
#
_cell.length_a   1.000
_cell.length_b   1.000
_cell.length_c   1.000
_cell.angle_alpha   90.00
_cell.angle_beta   90.00
_cell.angle_gamma   90.00
#
_symmetry.space_group_name_H-M   'P 1'
#
loop_
_entity.id
_entity.type
_entity.pdbx_description
1 polymer ?
#
loop_
_entity_poly.entity_id
_entity_poly.type
_entity_poly.pdbx_seq_one_letter_code
_entity_poly.pdbx_strand_id
1 'polypeptide(L)'
;MIDAAIIMIENAHKHLERNKGKKPHWEIIMDSSREVGPALFYSLLVITVSFLPVFALGQQSGRMFKPLAYTKTYAMGAAALLSITLVPVLMGWFIRGKIPKEEKNPINRFLIWIYHPVVDFVIKFRWGVLVAALAITASIAIPLKRTGSEFMPPLWEGDMLYMPTTLPGISITKARELLQQTDRIIAEFPEVETVFGKVGRAETATDPAPLSMIETNILLKPRDEWRKIPVERFYSDWPNWTGLLQTPLGWIWPE
;
A
#
# COMPACT_ATOMS: atom_id res chain seq x y z
N MET A 1 -3.85 2.57 -14.23
CA MET A 1 -4.02 1.73 -15.44
C MET A 1 -5.49 1.41 -15.71
N ILE A 2 -6.21 0.81 -14.76
CA ILE A 2 -7.60 0.36 -14.97
C ILE A 2 -8.61 1.52 -14.92
N ASP A 3 -8.32 2.58 -14.15
CA ASP A 3 -9.22 3.73 -13.97
C ASP A 3 -9.69 4.35 -15.29
N ALA A 4 -8.77 4.59 -16.24
CA ALA A 4 -9.13 5.11 -17.56
C ALA A 4 -10.07 4.17 -18.34
N ALA A 5 -9.88 2.85 -18.21
CA ALA A 5 -10.77 1.88 -18.84
C ALA A 5 -12.16 1.89 -18.17
N ILE A 6 -12.23 1.98 -16.84
CA ILE A 6 -13.49 2.06 -16.09
C ILE A 6 -14.27 3.32 -16.50
N ILE A 7 -13.62 4.49 -16.49
CA ILE A 7 -14.27 5.75 -16.87
C ILE A 7 -14.80 5.70 -18.31
N MET A 8 -14.03 5.12 -19.23
CA MET A 8 -14.45 4.96 -20.62
C MET A 8 -15.64 3.99 -20.77
N ILE A 9 -15.61 2.87 -20.07
CA ILE A 9 -16.70 1.87 -20.05
C ILE A 9 -17.97 2.47 -19.44
N GLU A 10 -17.85 3.21 -18.34
CA GLU A 10 -18.96 3.88 -17.67
C GLU A 10 -19.58 4.94 -18.60
N ASN A 11 -18.75 5.76 -19.26
CA ASN A 11 -19.25 6.74 -20.22
C ASN A 11 -20.03 6.07 -21.35
N ALA A 12 -19.53 4.96 -21.90
CA ALA A 12 -20.26 4.21 -22.91
C ALA A 12 -21.55 3.57 -22.41
N HIS A 13 -21.58 3.06 -21.18
CA HIS A 13 -22.81 2.54 -20.56
C HIS A 13 -23.88 3.63 -20.51
N LYS A 14 -23.51 4.85 -20.07
CA LYS A 14 -24.40 6.01 -20.05
C LYS A 14 -24.91 6.39 -21.44
N HIS A 15 -24.04 6.40 -22.45
CA HIS A 15 -24.41 6.73 -23.83
C HIS A 15 -25.34 5.69 -24.45
N LEU A 16 -25.12 4.41 -24.18
CA LEU A 16 -25.97 3.30 -24.62
C LEU A 16 -27.35 3.33 -23.94
N GLU A 17 -27.39 3.62 -22.63
CA GLU A 17 -28.65 3.78 -21.88
C GLU A 17 -29.51 4.93 -22.45
N ARG A 18 -28.89 6.09 -22.71
CA ARG A 18 -29.57 7.30 -23.21
C ARG A 18 -30.12 7.13 -24.63
N ASN A 19 -29.35 6.49 -25.52
CA ASN A 19 -29.72 6.37 -26.93
C ASN A 19 -30.83 5.32 -27.19
N LYS A 20 -31.06 4.35 -26.28
CA LYS A 20 -32.10 3.31 -26.40
C LYS A 20 -32.19 2.61 -27.78
N GLY A 21 -31.04 2.47 -28.48
CA GLY A 21 -30.97 1.82 -29.80
C GLY A 21 -31.34 2.71 -31.00
N LYS A 22 -31.40 4.03 -30.85
CA LYS A 22 -31.63 4.97 -31.98
C LYS A 22 -30.43 5.07 -32.94
N LYS A 23 -29.22 4.93 -32.41
CA LYS A 23 -27.96 4.95 -33.17
C LYS A 23 -27.36 3.54 -33.27
N PRO A 24 -26.60 3.24 -34.33
CA PRO A 24 -25.85 2.00 -34.41
C PRO A 24 -24.82 1.91 -33.27
N HIS A 25 -24.65 0.70 -32.71
CA HIS A 25 -23.81 0.43 -31.54
C HIS A 25 -22.39 1.02 -31.66
N TRP A 26 -21.76 0.83 -32.81
CA TRP A 26 -20.38 1.28 -33.03
C TRP A 26 -20.23 2.81 -33.05
N GLU A 27 -21.26 3.52 -33.50
CA GLU A 27 -21.27 4.98 -33.46
C GLU A 27 -21.38 5.49 -32.02
N ILE A 28 -22.18 4.83 -31.19
CA ILE A 28 -22.31 5.19 -29.77
C ILE A 28 -20.98 4.99 -29.03
N ILE A 29 -20.30 3.87 -29.26
CA ILE A 29 -18.99 3.58 -28.65
C ILE A 29 -17.92 4.59 -29.12
N MET A 30 -17.95 4.96 -30.40
CA MET A 30 -17.04 5.95 -30.95
C MET A 30 -17.30 7.35 -30.37
N ASP A 31 -18.56 7.78 -30.29
CA ASP A 31 -18.96 9.06 -29.70
C ASP A 31 -18.53 9.13 -28.22
N SER A 32 -18.81 8.08 -27.43
CA SER A 32 -18.42 8.03 -26.02
C SER A 32 -16.90 8.04 -25.83
N SER A 33 -16.15 7.39 -26.73
CA SER A 33 -14.68 7.33 -26.65
C SER A 33 -14.05 8.67 -27.03
N ARG A 34 -14.62 9.41 -28.00
CA ARG A 34 -14.15 10.74 -28.42
C ARG A 34 -14.35 11.80 -27.34
N GLU A 35 -15.43 11.69 -26.56
CA GLU A 35 -15.73 12.63 -25.49
C GLU A 35 -14.71 12.58 -24.36
N VAL A 36 -14.41 11.39 -23.83
CA VAL A 36 -13.52 11.24 -22.66
C VAL A 36 -12.08 10.88 -23.01
N GLY A 37 -11.81 10.40 -24.23
CA GLY A 37 -10.50 9.92 -24.66
C GLY A 37 -9.36 10.92 -24.44
N PRO A 38 -9.47 12.18 -24.93
CA PRO A 38 -8.43 13.19 -24.71
C PRO A 38 -8.19 13.47 -23.22
N ALA A 39 -9.25 13.66 -22.43
CA ALA A 39 -9.14 13.96 -21.00
C ALA A 39 -8.42 12.84 -20.23
N LEU A 40 -8.76 11.58 -20.50
CA LEU A 40 -8.13 10.41 -19.87
C LEU A 40 -6.66 10.27 -20.25
N PHE A 41 -6.33 10.49 -21.52
CA PHE A 41 -4.96 10.43 -22.01
C PHE A 41 -4.07 11.50 -21.35
N TYR A 42 -4.54 12.75 -21.32
CA TYR A 42 -3.82 13.84 -20.65
C TYR A 42 -3.68 13.58 -19.16
N SER A 43 -4.73 13.06 -18.49
CA SER A 43 -4.66 12.68 -17.07
C SER A 43 -3.56 11.63 -16.81
N LEU A 44 -3.51 10.57 -17.61
CA LEU A 44 -2.47 9.54 -17.49
C LEU A 44 -1.07 10.06 -17.79
N LEU A 45 -0.92 10.97 -18.75
CA LEU A 45 0.35 11.65 -19.02
C LEU A 45 0.80 12.51 -17.84
N VAL A 46 -0.10 13.31 -17.25
CA VAL A 46 0.20 14.11 -16.06
C VAL A 46 0.63 13.22 -14.90
N ILE A 47 -0.06 12.11 -14.66
CA ILE A 47 0.34 11.11 -13.65
C ILE A 47 1.73 10.54 -13.95
N THR A 48 2.05 10.29 -15.22
CA THR A 48 3.36 9.79 -15.64
C THR A 48 4.46 10.83 -15.36
N VAL A 49 4.25 12.08 -15.77
CA VAL A 49 5.23 13.17 -15.59
C VAL A 49 5.41 13.55 -14.12
N SER A 50 4.37 13.46 -13.30
CA SER A 50 4.46 13.76 -11.86
C SER A 50 5.45 12.87 -11.10
N PHE A 51 5.85 11.73 -11.66
CA PHE A 51 6.85 10.83 -11.08
C PHE A 51 8.29 11.14 -11.48
N LEU A 52 8.49 12.09 -12.41
CA LEU A 52 9.83 12.48 -12.87
C LEU A 52 10.79 12.90 -11.74
N PRO A 53 10.35 13.59 -10.66
CA PRO A 53 11.23 13.95 -9.55
C PRO A 53 11.87 12.75 -8.84
N VAL A 54 11.27 11.56 -8.88
CA VAL A 54 11.82 10.35 -8.26
C VAL A 54 13.16 9.95 -8.91
N PHE A 55 13.35 10.25 -10.20
CA PHE A 55 14.61 9.96 -10.88
C PHE A 55 15.77 10.85 -10.42
N ALA A 56 15.47 11.98 -9.76
CA ALA A 56 16.47 12.84 -9.14
C ALA A 56 17.03 12.25 -7.83
N LEU A 57 16.42 11.20 -7.27
CA LEU A 57 16.95 10.52 -6.07
C LEU A 57 18.30 9.86 -6.38
N GLY A 58 19.30 10.15 -5.53
CA GLY A 58 20.65 9.60 -5.62
C GLY A 58 20.87 8.39 -4.70
N GLN A 59 22.06 7.78 -4.83
CA GLN A 59 22.59 6.78 -3.90
C GLN A 59 21.63 5.60 -3.61
N GLN A 60 21.55 5.17 -2.35
CA GLN A 60 20.75 4.04 -1.90
C GLN A 60 19.26 4.22 -2.20
N SER A 61 18.69 5.39 -1.88
CA SER A 61 17.27 5.70 -2.16
C SER A 61 16.98 5.62 -3.65
N GLY A 62 17.87 6.14 -4.49
CA GLY A 62 17.74 6.03 -5.95
C GLY A 62 17.74 4.59 -6.45
N ARG A 63 18.63 3.73 -5.93
CA ARG A 63 18.68 2.31 -6.32
C ARG A 63 17.41 1.55 -5.93
N MET A 64 16.81 1.91 -4.80
CA MET A 64 15.56 1.31 -4.32
C MET A 64 14.33 1.79 -5.10
N PHE A 65 14.21 3.10 -5.36
CA PHE A 65 12.98 3.70 -5.92
C PHE A 65 12.97 3.84 -7.45
N LYS A 66 14.12 3.89 -8.13
CA LYS A 66 14.15 4.02 -9.60
C LYS A 66 13.52 2.83 -10.33
N PRO A 67 13.75 1.56 -9.95
CA PRO A 67 13.05 0.43 -10.59
C PRO A 67 11.53 0.53 -10.46
N LEU A 68 11.03 0.95 -9.31
CA LEU A 68 9.61 1.20 -9.07
C LEU A 68 9.08 2.35 -9.96
N ALA A 69 9.84 3.43 -10.11
CA ALA A 69 9.48 4.55 -10.97
C ALA A 69 9.44 4.16 -12.45
N TYR A 70 10.42 3.39 -12.94
CA TYR A 70 10.46 2.89 -14.32
C TYR A 70 9.26 1.99 -14.63
N THR A 71 9.03 0.97 -13.82
CA THR A 71 7.92 0.02 -14.02
C THR A 71 6.58 0.75 -14.04
N LYS A 72 6.35 1.66 -13.08
CA LYS A 72 5.13 2.49 -13.07
C LYS A 72 5.01 3.36 -14.32
N THR A 73 6.08 4.06 -14.71
CA THR A 73 6.07 5.00 -15.85
C THR A 73 5.78 4.26 -17.15
N TYR A 74 6.45 3.14 -17.40
CA TYR A 74 6.20 2.33 -18.59
C TYR A 74 4.79 1.73 -18.59
N ALA A 75 4.32 1.23 -17.44
CA ALA A 75 2.98 0.69 -17.31
C ALA A 75 1.90 1.76 -17.55
N MET A 76 2.08 2.97 -17.02
CA MET A 76 1.13 4.07 -17.20
C MET A 76 1.17 4.63 -18.63
N GLY A 77 2.36 4.74 -19.24
CA GLY A 77 2.51 5.12 -20.64
C GLY A 77 1.84 4.11 -21.59
N ALA A 78 2.07 2.81 -21.37
CA ALA A 78 1.38 1.76 -22.10
C ALA A 78 -0.14 1.81 -21.89
N ALA A 79 -0.61 2.00 -20.65
CA ALA A 79 -2.03 2.14 -20.35
C ALA A 79 -2.65 3.37 -21.04
N ALA A 80 -1.93 4.49 -21.14
CA ALA A 80 -2.41 5.67 -21.85
C ALA A 80 -2.63 5.37 -23.34
N LEU A 81 -1.67 4.71 -23.99
CA LEU A 81 -1.81 4.29 -25.39
C LEU A 81 -2.95 3.28 -25.57
N LEU A 82 -3.02 2.27 -24.71
CA LEU A 82 -4.07 1.24 -24.75
C LEU A 82 -5.47 1.82 -24.49
N SER A 83 -5.58 2.87 -23.67
CA SER A 83 -6.87 3.50 -23.34
C SER A 83 -7.55 4.18 -24.52
N ILE A 84 -6.80 4.68 -25.50
CA ILE A 84 -7.37 5.28 -26.72
C ILE A 84 -7.47 4.26 -27.86
N THR A 85 -6.62 3.25 -27.86
CA THR A 85 -6.52 2.29 -28.97
C THR A 85 -7.33 1.03 -28.73
N LEU A 86 -6.89 0.22 -27.76
CA LEU A 86 -7.43 -1.11 -27.52
C LEU A 86 -8.75 -1.08 -26.74
N VAL A 87 -8.85 -0.21 -25.73
CA VAL A 87 -10.05 -0.16 -24.86
C VAL A 87 -11.34 0.14 -25.66
N PRO A 88 -11.39 1.14 -26.56
CA PRO A 88 -12.57 1.39 -27.41
C PRO A 88 -13.00 0.21 -28.27
N VAL A 89 -12.04 -0.56 -28.78
CA VAL A 89 -12.32 -1.72 -29.63
C VAL A 89 -12.88 -2.86 -28.80
N LEU A 90 -12.23 -3.18 -27.67
CA LEU A 90 -12.66 -4.25 -26.78
C LEU A 90 -14.02 -3.95 -26.15
N MET A 91 -14.24 -2.73 -25.70
CA MET A 91 -15.53 -2.34 -25.12
C MET A 91 -16.65 -2.45 -26.16
N GLY A 92 -16.43 -2.05 -27.40
CA GLY A 92 -17.45 -2.21 -28.43
C GLY A 92 -17.74 -3.67 -28.75
N TRP A 93 -16.73 -4.55 -28.67
CA TRP A 93 -16.90 -5.97 -28.93
C TRP A 93 -17.63 -6.69 -27.79
N PHE A 94 -17.26 -6.42 -26.54
CA PHE A 94 -17.77 -7.11 -25.35
C PHE A 94 -19.05 -6.50 -24.78
N ILE A 95 -19.21 -5.17 -24.81
CA ILE A 95 -20.41 -4.50 -24.32
C ILE A 95 -21.47 -4.66 -25.40
N ARG A 96 -22.38 -5.62 -25.21
CA ARG A 96 -23.50 -5.89 -26.11
C ARG A 96 -24.80 -6.03 -25.33
N GLY A 97 -25.91 -5.71 -25.99
CA GLY A 97 -27.25 -5.90 -25.43
C GLY A 97 -27.89 -4.62 -24.89
N LYS A 98 -29.01 -4.78 -24.18
CA LYS A 98 -29.77 -3.68 -23.60
C LYS A 98 -29.27 -3.40 -22.19
N ILE A 99 -28.55 -2.30 -22.02
CA ILE A 99 -28.06 -1.89 -20.70
C ILE A 99 -29.24 -1.38 -19.87
N PRO A 100 -29.55 -2.00 -18.72
CA PRO A 100 -30.62 -1.54 -17.85
C PRO A 100 -30.24 -0.19 -17.24
N LYS A 101 -31.26 0.63 -16.97
CA LYS A 101 -31.04 1.89 -16.26
C LYS A 101 -30.40 1.66 -14.90
N GLU A 102 -29.48 2.52 -14.54
CA GLU A 102 -28.77 2.48 -13.27
C GLU A 102 -29.68 2.49 -12.03
N GLU A 103 -30.80 3.22 -12.09
CA GLU A 103 -31.80 3.29 -11.03
C GLU A 103 -32.52 1.96 -10.77
N LYS A 104 -32.42 1.00 -11.69
CA LYS A 104 -32.98 -0.34 -11.50
C LYS A 104 -32.15 -1.19 -10.55
N ASN A 105 -30.87 -0.88 -10.36
CA ASN A 105 -30.03 -1.57 -9.39
C ASN A 105 -30.34 -1.02 -7.99
N PRO A 106 -30.83 -1.85 -7.04
CA PRO A 106 -31.17 -1.38 -5.70
C PRO A 106 -29.98 -0.75 -4.96
N ILE A 107 -28.76 -1.24 -5.22
CA ILE A 107 -27.53 -0.70 -4.59
C ILE A 107 -27.25 0.70 -5.12
N ASN A 108 -27.26 0.88 -6.44
CA ASN A 108 -26.98 2.19 -7.03
C ASN A 108 -28.05 3.21 -6.63
N ARG A 109 -29.32 2.81 -6.61
CA ARG A 109 -30.41 3.67 -6.12
C ARG A 109 -30.20 4.12 -4.67
N PHE A 110 -29.77 3.21 -3.80
CA PHE A 110 -29.47 3.54 -2.40
C PHE A 110 -28.29 4.51 -2.28
N LEU A 111 -27.20 4.28 -3.04
CA LEU A 111 -26.04 5.18 -3.07
C LEU A 111 -26.40 6.58 -3.58
N ILE A 112 -27.18 6.66 -4.67
CA ILE A 112 -27.68 7.91 -5.25
C ILE A 112 -28.59 8.64 -4.24
N TRP A 113 -29.44 7.91 -3.53
CA TRP A 113 -30.32 8.47 -2.50
C TRP A 113 -29.56 9.09 -1.32
N ILE A 114 -28.40 8.53 -0.94
CA ILE A 114 -27.51 9.14 0.07
C ILE A 114 -26.71 10.30 -0.53
N TYR A 115 -26.25 10.17 -1.77
CA TYR A 115 -25.37 11.14 -2.41
C TYR A 115 -26.06 12.50 -2.66
N HIS A 116 -27.27 12.50 -3.22
CA HIS A 116 -27.99 13.74 -3.53
C HIS A 116 -28.21 14.70 -2.34
N PRO A 117 -28.74 14.26 -1.18
CA PRO A 117 -28.94 15.18 -0.05
C PRO A 117 -27.63 15.76 0.47
N VAL A 118 -26.52 15.01 0.39
CA VAL A 118 -25.19 15.51 0.77
C VAL A 118 -24.74 16.60 -0.21
N VAL A 119 -24.90 16.40 -1.51
CA VAL A 119 -24.55 17.41 -2.53
C VAL A 119 -25.39 18.67 -2.37
N ASP A 120 -26.70 18.53 -2.20
CA ASP A 120 -27.62 19.66 -2.02
C ASP A 120 -27.26 20.47 -0.77
N PHE A 121 -26.90 19.79 0.31
CA PHE A 121 -26.39 20.43 1.53
C PHE A 121 -25.10 21.20 1.27
N VAL A 122 -24.14 20.60 0.55
CA VAL A 122 -22.85 21.22 0.23
C VAL A 122 -23.03 22.47 -0.64
N ILE A 123 -23.90 22.42 -1.65
CA ILE A 123 -24.18 23.56 -2.52
C ILE A 123 -24.89 24.69 -1.74
N LYS A 124 -25.85 24.34 -0.85
CA LYS A 124 -26.57 25.32 -0.04
C LYS A 124 -25.65 26.04 0.96
N PHE A 125 -24.70 25.34 1.55
CA PHE A 125 -23.77 25.87 2.57
C PHE A 125 -22.33 26.03 2.04
N ARG A 126 -22.17 26.40 0.76
CA ARG A 126 -20.87 26.40 0.05
C ARG A 126 -19.73 27.08 0.80
N TRP A 127 -19.97 28.23 1.42
CA TRP A 127 -18.93 28.98 2.14
C TRP A 127 -18.49 28.28 3.42
N GLY A 128 -19.43 27.71 4.17
CA GLY A 128 -19.07 26.96 5.36
C GLY A 128 -18.35 25.65 5.03
N VAL A 129 -18.72 24.98 3.93
CA VAL A 129 -17.98 23.81 3.42
C VAL A 129 -16.56 24.19 3.00
N LEU A 130 -16.37 25.31 2.29
CA LEU A 130 -15.04 25.79 1.90
C LEU A 130 -14.17 26.11 3.13
N VAL A 131 -14.73 26.81 4.13
CA VAL A 131 -14.03 27.11 5.38
C VAL A 131 -13.69 25.84 6.15
N ALA A 132 -14.62 24.89 6.23
CA ALA A 132 -14.38 23.60 6.87
C ALA A 132 -13.29 22.79 6.14
N ALA A 133 -13.34 22.73 4.80
CA ALA A 133 -12.32 22.05 4.00
C ALA A 133 -10.93 22.67 4.18
N LEU A 134 -10.86 24.00 4.22
CA LEU A 134 -9.61 24.72 4.50
C LEU A 134 -9.12 24.44 5.92
N ALA A 135 -10.00 24.46 6.92
CA ALA A 135 -9.67 24.16 8.31
C ALA A 135 -9.16 22.72 8.48
N ILE A 136 -9.80 21.75 7.83
CA ILE A 136 -9.36 20.35 7.83
C ILE A 136 -8.00 20.23 7.15
N THR A 137 -7.79 20.89 6.01
CA THR A 137 -6.49 20.87 5.33
C THR A 137 -5.39 21.50 6.19
N ALA A 138 -5.69 22.63 6.85
CA ALA A 138 -4.77 23.27 7.79
C ALA A 138 -4.49 22.39 9.03
N SER A 139 -5.46 21.57 9.45
CA SER A 139 -5.29 20.66 10.60
C SER A 139 -4.21 19.61 10.37
N ILE A 140 -3.84 19.30 9.12
CA ILE A 140 -2.72 18.41 8.77
C ILE A 140 -1.39 18.89 9.38
N ALA A 141 -1.24 20.18 9.67
CA ALA A 141 -0.07 20.71 10.36
C ALA A 141 0.13 20.10 11.77
N ILE A 142 -0.93 19.62 12.43
CA ILE A 142 -0.87 19.02 13.77
C ILE A 142 -0.19 17.64 13.72
N PRO A 143 -0.66 16.64 12.95
CA PRO A 143 0.02 15.34 12.86
C PRO A 143 1.41 15.50 12.25
N LEU A 144 1.61 16.39 11.27
CA LEU A 144 2.92 16.60 10.66
C LEU A 144 3.99 17.06 11.67
N LYS A 145 3.61 17.79 12.72
CA LYS A 145 4.51 18.16 13.82
C LYS A 145 4.80 17.02 14.80
N ARG A 146 3.97 15.98 14.83
CA ARG A 146 4.10 14.83 15.74
C ARG A 146 4.74 13.62 15.07
N THR A 147 4.74 13.56 13.74
CA THR A 147 5.36 12.48 12.98
C THR A 147 6.89 12.63 12.97
N GLY A 148 7.60 11.59 13.41
CA GLY A 148 9.06 11.52 13.32
C GLY A 148 9.55 11.33 11.88
N SER A 149 10.86 11.44 11.68
CA SER A 149 11.50 11.19 10.40
C SER A 149 12.38 9.94 10.49
N GLU A 150 12.17 9.00 9.58
CA GLU A 150 13.03 7.83 9.38
C GLU A 150 13.51 7.79 7.93
N PHE A 151 14.68 7.20 7.68
CA PHE A 151 15.22 7.07 6.32
C PHE A 151 14.42 6.06 5.49
N MET A 152 14.09 4.91 6.08
CA MET A 152 13.27 3.85 5.50
C MET A 152 12.64 3.02 6.62
N PRO A 153 11.45 2.43 6.42
CA PRO A 153 10.89 1.51 7.39
C PRO A 153 11.79 0.28 7.55
N PRO A 154 11.87 -0.31 8.75
CA PRO A 154 12.62 -1.54 8.96
C PRO A 154 12.04 -2.66 8.09
N LEU A 155 12.92 -3.34 7.36
CA LEU A 155 12.57 -4.51 6.55
C LEU A 155 12.63 -5.75 7.43
N TRP A 156 11.61 -6.59 7.32
CA TRP A 156 11.57 -7.87 8.02
C TRP A 156 12.16 -8.94 7.12
N GLU A 157 13.35 -9.42 7.48
CA GLU A 157 14.13 -10.39 6.67
C GLU A 157 13.87 -11.84 7.09
N GLY A 158 13.26 -12.06 8.28
CA GLY A 158 12.96 -13.39 8.82
C GLY A 158 14.06 -13.93 9.73
N ASP A 159 15.22 -13.29 9.71
CA ASP A 159 16.31 -13.47 10.65
C ASP A 159 16.66 -12.16 11.36
N MET A 160 17.53 -12.26 12.34
CA MET A 160 18.08 -11.12 13.09
C MET A 160 19.56 -11.31 13.31
N LEU A 161 20.31 -10.20 13.23
CA LEU A 161 21.74 -10.20 13.48
C LEU A 161 22.03 -9.57 14.85
N TYR A 162 22.53 -10.36 15.79
CA TYR A 162 22.92 -9.91 17.12
C TYR A 162 24.43 -9.60 17.16
N MET A 163 24.77 -8.32 17.36
CA MET A 163 26.16 -7.83 17.32
C MET A 163 26.59 -7.11 18.60
N PRO A 164 26.78 -7.81 19.73
CA PRO A 164 27.30 -7.19 20.93
C PRO A 164 28.81 -6.94 20.79
N THR A 165 29.28 -5.90 21.48
CA THR A 165 30.71 -5.59 21.61
C THR A 165 31.12 -5.59 23.08
N THR A 166 32.34 -6.03 23.34
CA THR A 166 32.95 -6.00 24.69
C THR A 166 34.22 -5.15 24.70
N LEU A 167 34.79 -4.94 25.88
CA LEU A 167 36.04 -4.21 26.04
C LEU A 167 37.19 -4.90 25.28
N PRO A 168 38.11 -4.13 24.68
CA PRO A 168 39.30 -4.69 24.03
C PRO A 168 40.15 -5.52 25.00
N GLY A 169 40.89 -6.49 24.46
CA GLY A 169 41.83 -7.33 25.24
C GLY A 169 41.23 -8.62 25.80
N ILE A 170 40.02 -9.00 25.40
CA ILE A 170 39.45 -10.31 25.71
C ILE A 170 40.28 -11.44 25.08
N SER A 171 40.52 -12.52 25.84
CA SER A 171 41.19 -13.70 25.31
C SER A 171 40.26 -14.49 24.39
N ILE A 172 40.83 -15.19 23.40
CA ILE A 172 40.07 -16.06 22.47
C ILE A 172 39.20 -17.05 23.25
N THR A 173 39.74 -17.64 24.30
CA THR A 173 39.02 -18.61 25.15
C THR A 173 37.80 -17.99 25.81
N LYS A 174 37.93 -16.78 26.38
CA LYS A 174 36.80 -16.11 27.02
C LYS A 174 35.77 -15.61 26.02
N ALA A 175 36.22 -15.15 24.85
CA ALA A 175 35.34 -14.74 23.76
C ALA A 175 34.49 -15.92 23.25
N ARG A 176 35.08 -17.11 23.10
CA ARG A 176 34.36 -18.34 22.78
C ARG A 176 33.38 -18.76 23.87
N GLU A 177 33.76 -18.63 25.14
CA GLU A 177 32.88 -18.94 26.26
C GLU A 177 31.64 -18.02 26.25
N LEU A 178 31.84 -16.72 26.06
CA LEU A 178 30.75 -15.74 25.96
C LEU A 178 29.83 -16.04 24.78
N LEU A 179 30.40 -16.33 23.61
CA LEU A 179 29.64 -16.71 22.42
C LEU A 179 28.71 -17.91 22.69
N GLN A 180 29.24 -18.97 23.29
CA GLN A 180 28.45 -20.17 23.58
C GLN A 180 27.36 -19.90 24.63
N GLN A 181 27.64 -19.04 25.61
CA GLN A 181 26.64 -18.63 26.61
C GLN A 181 25.52 -17.82 25.96
N THR A 182 25.85 -16.81 25.13
CA THR A 182 24.85 -16.00 24.44
C THR A 182 24.02 -16.82 23.47
N ASP A 183 24.66 -17.70 22.69
CA ASP A 183 23.94 -18.53 21.71
C ASP A 183 22.97 -19.49 22.40
N ARG A 184 23.34 -20.04 23.56
CA ARG A 184 22.46 -20.91 24.35
C ARG A 184 21.24 -20.15 24.87
N ILE A 185 21.44 -18.95 25.40
CA ILE A 185 20.35 -18.09 25.89
C ILE A 185 19.40 -17.73 24.74
N ILE A 186 19.94 -17.38 23.56
CA ILE A 186 19.12 -17.04 22.39
C ILE A 186 18.33 -18.27 21.93
N ALA A 187 18.92 -19.46 21.96
CA ALA A 187 18.25 -20.70 21.56
C ALA A 187 17.12 -21.15 22.53
N GLU A 188 17.03 -20.58 23.73
CA GLU A 188 15.92 -20.86 24.67
C GLU A 188 14.60 -20.22 24.22
N PHE A 189 14.64 -19.20 23.37
CA PHE A 189 13.43 -18.56 22.84
C PHE A 189 12.75 -19.47 21.80
N PRO A 190 11.46 -19.82 21.98
CA PRO A 190 10.79 -20.78 21.11
C PRO A 190 10.53 -20.25 19.69
N GLU A 191 10.61 -18.93 19.47
CA GLU A 191 10.52 -18.29 18.16
C GLU A 191 11.79 -18.50 17.32
N VAL A 192 12.91 -18.86 17.94
CA VAL A 192 14.19 -19.07 17.27
C VAL A 192 14.26 -20.49 16.69
N GLU A 193 14.69 -20.60 15.43
CA GLU A 193 14.91 -21.87 14.73
C GLU A 193 16.37 -22.30 14.82
N THR A 194 17.30 -21.42 14.45
CA THR A 194 18.74 -21.68 14.53
C THR A 194 19.52 -20.46 14.99
N VAL A 195 20.63 -20.71 15.69
CA VAL A 195 21.55 -19.69 16.18
C VAL A 195 22.95 -20.03 15.68
N PHE A 196 23.54 -19.12 14.91
CA PHE A 196 24.88 -19.29 14.35
C PHE A 196 25.78 -18.15 14.81
N GLY A 197 26.49 -18.37 15.91
CA GLY A 197 27.45 -17.44 16.47
C GLY A 197 28.81 -17.46 15.78
N LYS A 198 29.35 -16.27 15.51
CA LYS A 198 30.71 -16.03 15.05
C LYS A 198 31.40 -15.06 16.01
N VAL A 199 32.64 -15.34 16.40
CA VAL A 199 33.46 -14.42 17.20
C VAL A 199 34.77 -14.13 16.47
N GLY A 200 35.13 -12.85 16.39
CA GLY A 200 36.20 -12.41 15.49
C GLY A 200 35.78 -12.56 14.02
N ARG A 201 36.76 -12.80 13.15
CA ARG A 201 36.58 -12.76 11.69
C ARG A 201 36.53 -14.15 11.04
N ALA A 202 35.86 -14.23 9.90
CA ALA A 202 36.07 -15.27 8.90
C ALA A 202 37.38 -15.04 8.10
N GLU A 203 37.86 -16.07 7.41
CA GLU A 203 39.03 -16.01 6.52
C GLU A 203 38.71 -15.28 5.20
N THR A 204 38.31 -14.02 5.28
CA THR A 204 38.00 -13.15 4.15
C THR A 204 38.39 -11.70 4.46
N ALA A 205 38.81 -10.97 3.44
CA ALA A 205 39.12 -9.54 3.56
C ALA A 205 37.88 -8.67 3.86
N THR A 206 36.68 -9.19 3.66
CA THR A 206 35.41 -8.48 3.92
C THR A 206 35.01 -8.47 5.39
N ASP A 207 35.69 -9.24 6.24
CA ASP A 207 35.35 -9.38 7.66
C ASP A 207 36.53 -8.96 8.56
N PRO A 208 36.57 -7.69 8.99
CA PRO A 208 37.61 -7.18 9.87
C PRO A 208 37.26 -7.33 11.37
N ALA A 209 36.27 -8.15 11.74
CA ALA A 209 35.76 -8.21 13.10
C ALA A 209 36.85 -8.64 14.13
N PRO A 210 37.07 -7.85 15.20
CA PRO A 210 37.99 -8.23 16.26
C PRO A 210 37.37 -9.30 17.17
N LEU A 211 38.20 -9.98 17.97
CA LEU A 211 37.72 -10.97 18.96
C LEU A 211 36.81 -10.38 20.05
N SER A 212 36.78 -9.06 20.20
CA SER A 212 35.89 -8.33 21.12
C SER A 212 34.49 -8.07 20.53
N MET A 213 34.23 -8.50 19.30
CA MET A 213 32.93 -8.40 18.63
C MET A 213 32.42 -9.80 18.31
N ILE A 214 31.16 -10.03 18.66
CA ILE A 214 30.41 -11.24 18.32
C ILE A 214 29.39 -10.85 17.25
N GLU A 215 29.20 -11.71 16.26
CA GLU A 215 28.11 -11.62 15.30
C GLU A 215 27.37 -12.95 15.31
N THR A 216 26.15 -12.96 15.84
CA THR A 216 25.30 -14.14 15.87
C THR A 216 24.13 -13.95 14.91
N ASN A 217 24.03 -14.82 13.90
CA ASN A 217 22.88 -14.89 13.00
C ASN A 217 21.79 -15.73 13.66
N ILE A 218 20.60 -15.15 13.83
CA ILE A 218 19.46 -15.77 14.50
C ILE A 218 18.36 -15.95 13.47
N LEU A 219 18.14 -17.19 13.02
CA LEU A 219 17.01 -17.51 12.15
C LEU A 219 15.76 -17.69 13.01
N LEU A 220 14.68 -16.98 12.66
CA LEU A 220 13.39 -17.15 13.33
C LEU A 220 12.51 -18.13 12.56
N LYS A 221 11.67 -18.85 13.29
CA LYS A 221 10.61 -19.67 12.69
C LYS A 221 9.64 -18.79 11.90
N PRO A 222 8.87 -19.37 10.96
CA PRO A 222 7.73 -18.68 10.36
C PRO A 222 6.80 -18.08 11.42
N ARG A 223 6.30 -16.86 11.17
CA ARG A 223 5.46 -16.11 12.13
C ARG A 223 4.22 -16.86 12.59
N ASP A 224 3.70 -17.78 11.78
CA ASP A 224 2.51 -18.57 12.11
C ASP A 224 2.76 -19.59 13.24
N GLU A 225 4.03 -19.92 13.52
CA GLU A 225 4.44 -20.84 14.58
C GLU A 225 4.80 -20.11 15.89
N TRP A 226 4.72 -18.78 15.90
CA TRP A 226 5.08 -18.00 17.07
C TRP A 226 4.03 -18.14 18.16
N ARG A 227 4.46 -18.00 19.42
CA ARG A 227 3.53 -17.97 20.53
C ARG A 227 2.60 -16.77 20.39
N LYS A 228 1.30 -17.02 20.50
CA LYS A 228 0.30 -15.96 20.55
C LYS A 228 0.31 -15.35 21.94
N ILE A 229 0.69 -14.08 22.02
CA ILE A 229 0.64 -13.29 23.23
C ILE A 229 -0.65 -12.46 23.15
N PRO A 230 -1.59 -12.61 24.10
CA PRO A 230 -2.80 -11.81 24.09
C PRO A 230 -2.43 -10.34 24.23
N VAL A 231 -2.93 -9.51 23.31
CA VAL A 231 -2.71 -8.06 23.36
C VAL A 231 -4.00 -7.40 23.85
N GLU A 232 -3.96 -6.88 25.08
CA GLU A 232 -5.08 -6.11 25.62
C GLU A 232 -5.36 -4.88 24.73
N ARG A 233 -6.60 -4.77 24.28
CA ARG A 233 -7.13 -3.66 23.50
C ARG A 233 -8.07 -2.83 24.37
N PHE A 234 -8.37 -1.61 23.92
CA PHE A 234 -9.28 -0.70 24.62
C PHE A 234 -10.72 -1.24 24.81
N TYR A 235 -11.07 -2.32 24.12
CA TYR A 235 -12.38 -2.97 24.20
C TYR A 235 -12.35 -4.36 24.86
N SER A 236 -11.17 -4.84 25.27
CA SER A 236 -10.99 -6.13 25.95
C SER A 236 -11.69 -6.14 27.32
N ASP A 237 -11.75 -4.98 27.98
CA ASP A 237 -12.40 -4.79 29.28
C ASP A 237 -13.91 -4.47 29.17
N TRP A 238 -14.50 -4.45 27.97
CA TRP A 238 -15.90 -4.09 27.86
C TRP A 238 -16.83 -5.19 28.40
N PRO A 239 -17.98 -4.82 29.01
CA PRO A 239 -18.85 -5.81 29.64
C PRO A 239 -19.48 -6.76 28.62
N ASN A 240 -19.69 -8.03 28.97
CA ASN A 240 -20.15 -9.12 28.08
C ASN A 240 -21.37 -8.83 27.17
N TRP A 241 -22.23 -7.86 27.50
CA TRP A 241 -23.35 -7.46 26.64
C TRP A 241 -22.91 -6.70 25.37
N THR A 242 -21.67 -6.22 25.30
CA THR A 242 -21.08 -5.58 24.11
C THR A 242 -20.43 -6.57 23.13
N GLY A 243 -20.58 -7.89 23.32
CA GLY A 243 -19.99 -8.92 22.45
C GLY A 243 -20.32 -8.77 20.96
N LEU A 244 -21.52 -8.24 20.65
CA LEU A 244 -21.95 -7.89 19.29
C LEU A 244 -21.09 -6.79 18.64
N LEU A 245 -20.52 -5.88 19.43
CA LEU A 245 -19.60 -4.84 18.97
C LEU A 245 -18.14 -5.31 19.01
N GLN A 246 -17.77 -6.17 19.96
CA GLN A 246 -16.42 -6.74 20.07
C GLN A 246 -16.08 -7.67 18.89
N THR A 247 -17.06 -8.43 18.38
CA THR A 247 -16.82 -9.39 17.27
C THR A 247 -16.32 -8.71 15.98
N PRO A 248 -16.96 -7.65 15.43
CA PRO A 248 -16.43 -6.93 14.28
C PRO A 248 -15.14 -6.16 14.60
N LEU A 249 -14.96 -5.70 15.85
CA LEU A 249 -13.71 -5.04 16.27
C LEU A 249 -12.54 -6.04 16.32
N GLY A 250 -12.77 -7.28 16.73
CA GLY A 250 -11.77 -8.36 16.77
C GLY A 250 -11.33 -8.84 15.38
N TRP A 251 -12.15 -8.63 14.34
CA TRP A 251 -11.72 -8.87 12.96
C TRP A 251 -10.72 -7.82 12.45
N ILE A 252 -10.84 -6.58 12.95
CA ILE A 252 -9.98 -5.46 12.55
C ILE A 252 -8.73 -5.42 13.44
N TRP A 253 -8.88 -5.70 14.73
CA TRP A 253 -7.81 -5.69 15.73
C TRP A 253 -7.84 -6.96 16.58
N PRO A 254 -7.35 -8.11 16.08
CA PRO A 254 -7.33 -9.32 16.87
C PRO A 254 -6.55 -9.15 18.19
N GLU A 255 -7.10 -9.77 19.23
CA GLU A 255 -6.50 -9.95 20.56
C GLU A 255 -5.51 -11.11 20.59
#